data_AF-A0A1C4S7A0-F1
#
_entry.id   AF-A0A1C4S7A0-F1
#
_cell.length_a   1.000
_cell.length_b   1.000
_cell.length_c   1.000
_cell.angle_alpha   90.00
_cell.angle_beta   90.00
_cell.angle_gamma   90.00
#
_symmetry.space_group_name_H-M   'P 1'
#
loop_
_entity.id
_entity.type
_entity.pdbx_description
1 polymer ?
#
loop_
_entity_poly.entity_id
_entity_poly.type
_entity_poly.pdbx_seq_one_letter_code
_entity_poly.pdbx_strand_id
1 'polypeptide(L)'
;MTSSELWTRTTADRYDAGETEMSSAAVLGPTLAFLAELAGDGRALEFAIGTGRVGVPLRERGVPVVGIELSEHMAAVLRGKIDEDTLPVVIGDMATTVVPGEFTLVYLVYNTITNLLTQDEQVECFRNAARHLGPGGRFVIELGVPPLRLLPPGQVAVPFDVSERHLGFDTFDLVEQMLVSHHFTRDGDDGRTTAATPGTATPGRRSST
;
A
#
# COMPACT_ATOMS: atom_id res chain seq x y z
N MET A 1 15.51 5.50 8.74
CA MET A 1 14.81 5.75 7.48
C MET A 1 13.34 5.49 7.76
N THR A 2 12.48 6.50 7.71
CA THR A 2 11.04 6.30 7.89
C THR A 2 10.43 5.82 6.58
N SER A 3 9.30 5.09 6.61
CA SER A 3 8.64 4.62 5.39
C SER A 3 8.27 5.75 4.42
N SER A 4 8.16 7.00 4.91
CA SER A 4 7.96 8.21 4.09
C SER A 4 9.10 8.51 3.11
N GLU A 5 10.35 8.13 3.42
CA GLU A 5 11.52 8.42 2.57
C GLU A 5 11.53 7.56 1.28
N LEU A 6 10.73 6.50 1.23
CA LEU A 6 10.56 5.62 0.06
C LEU A 6 9.61 6.23 -0.99
N TRP A 7 8.65 7.05 -0.56
CA TRP A 7 7.62 7.64 -1.40
C TRP A 7 8.01 9.04 -1.86
N THR A 8 9.06 9.09 -2.67
CA THR A 8 9.58 10.34 -3.24
C THR A 8 8.59 10.98 -4.22
N ARG A 9 8.76 12.28 -4.51
CA ARG A 9 8.00 12.98 -5.56
C ARG A 9 8.05 12.24 -6.90
N THR A 10 9.22 11.77 -7.32
CA THR A 10 9.39 11.02 -8.57
C THR A 10 8.57 9.73 -8.59
N THR A 11 8.50 9.03 -7.45
CA THR A 11 7.67 7.84 -7.30
C THR A 11 6.19 8.21 -7.44
N ALA A 12 5.74 9.24 -6.72
CA ALA A 12 4.35 9.70 -6.75
C ALA A 12 3.90 10.12 -8.16
N ASP A 13 4.73 10.90 -8.88
CA ASP A 13 4.40 11.41 -10.22
C ASP A 13 4.23 10.30 -11.27
N ARG A 14 4.80 9.11 -11.02
CA ARG A 14 4.75 7.96 -11.95
C ARG A 14 3.83 6.84 -11.47
N TYR A 15 3.36 6.90 -10.23
CA TYR A 15 2.65 5.81 -9.57
C TYR A 15 1.42 5.37 -10.38
N ASP A 16 0.52 6.30 -10.69
CA ASP A 16 -0.71 5.97 -11.42
C ASP A 16 -0.45 5.40 -12.83
N ALA A 17 0.59 5.88 -13.51
CA ALA A 17 0.95 5.40 -14.84
C ALA A 17 1.44 3.94 -14.78
N GLY A 18 2.26 3.61 -13.77
CA GLY A 18 2.73 2.25 -13.53
C GLY A 18 1.63 1.29 -13.12
N GLU A 19 0.59 1.80 -12.47
CA GLU A 19 -0.53 1.01 -11.91
C GLU A 19 -1.76 0.96 -12.82
N THR A 20 -1.64 1.30 -14.12
CA THR A 20 -2.78 1.42 -15.04
C THR A 20 -3.62 0.14 -15.11
N GLU A 21 -2.98 -1.03 -15.20
CA GLU A 21 -3.67 -2.33 -15.27
C GLU A 21 -4.34 -2.67 -13.93
N MET A 22 -3.64 -2.48 -12.82
CA MET A 22 -4.13 -2.69 -11.45
C MET A 22 -5.19 -1.68 -11.02
N SER A 23 -5.32 -0.58 -11.76
CA SER A 23 -6.35 0.44 -11.61
C SER A 23 -7.48 0.30 -12.62
N SER A 24 -7.45 -0.72 -13.49
CA SER A 24 -8.50 -0.96 -14.46
C SER A 24 -9.82 -1.31 -13.78
N ALA A 25 -10.95 -0.97 -14.41
CA ALA A 25 -12.27 -1.25 -13.87
C ALA A 25 -12.51 -2.76 -13.65
N ALA A 26 -11.88 -3.62 -14.44
CA ALA A 26 -11.98 -5.07 -14.28
C ALA A 26 -11.31 -5.56 -13.00
N VAL A 27 -10.18 -4.96 -12.61
CA VAL A 27 -9.43 -5.30 -11.39
C VAL A 27 -10.03 -4.60 -10.16
N LEU A 28 -10.29 -3.30 -10.25
CA LEU A 28 -10.82 -2.52 -9.12
C LEU A 28 -12.31 -2.75 -8.84
N GLY A 29 -13.10 -3.08 -9.87
CA GLY A 29 -14.55 -3.22 -9.77
C GLY A 29 -15.01 -4.13 -8.63
N PRO A 30 -14.49 -5.37 -8.53
CA PRO A 30 -14.78 -6.30 -7.43
C PRO A 30 -14.36 -5.77 -6.06
N THR A 31 -13.15 -5.22 -5.93
CA THR A 31 -12.66 -4.63 -4.66
C THR A 31 -13.58 -3.51 -4.18
N LEU A 32 -13.95 -2.60 -5.08
CA LEU A 32 -14.85 -1.49 -4.76
C LEU A 32 -16.26 -1.97 -4.38
N ALA A 33 -16.76 -3.04 -5.02
CA ALA A 33 -18.07 -3.61 -4.67
C ALA A 33 -18.03 -4.24 -3.27
N PHE A 34 -16.98 -5.00 -2.97
CA PHE A 34 -16.77 -5.61 -1.67
C PHE A 34 -16.63 -4.57 -0.55
N LEU A 35 -15.81 -3.54 -0.74
CA LEU A 35 -15.64 -2.48 0.26
C LEU A 35 -16.92 -1.67 0.46
N ALA A 36 -17.67 -1.37 -0.61
CA ALA A 36 -18.95 -0.67 -0.50
C ALA A 36 -20.00 -1.49 0.27
N GLU A 37 -20.09 -2.80 0.02
CA GLU A 37 -20.97 -3.70 0.78
C GLU A 37 -20.62 -3.73 2.27
N LEU A 38 -19.31 -3.79 2.59
CA LEU A 38 -18.87 -3.83 3.98
C LEU A 38 -19.08 -2.51 4.72
N ALA A 39 -18.95 -1.38 4.03
CA ALA A 39 -19.26 -0.06 4.59
C ALA A 39 -20.76 0.13 4.82
N GLY A 40 -21.61 -0.45 3.96
CA GLY A 40 -23.06 -0.25 4.04
C GLY A 40 -23.42 1.23 3.97
N ASP A 41 -24.24 1.70 4.90
CA ASP A 41 -24.62 3.13 5.02
C ASP A 41 -23.59 3.96 5.81
N GLY A 42 -22.49 3.34 6.26
CA GLY A 42 -21.49 3.98 7.11
C GLY A 42 -20.33 4.62 6.34
N ARG A 43 -19.43 5.24 7.11
CA ARG A 43 -18.20 5.85 6.59
C ARG A 43 -17.08 4.81 6.55
N ALA A 44 -16.17 4.99 5.58
CA ALA A 44 -14.96 4.22 5.42
C ALA A 44 -13.70 5.07 5.67
N LEU A 45 -12.67 4.45 6.25
CA LEU A 45 -11.34 5.04 6.46
C LEU A 45 -10.30 4.21 5.71
N GLU A 46 -9.58 4.84 4.80
CA GLU A 46 -8.44 4.24 4.11
C GLU A 46 -7.13 4.59 4.83
N PHE A 47 -6.41 3.57 5.27
CA PHE A 47 -5.04 3.74 5.74
C PHE A 47 -4.08 3.71 4.55
N ALA A 48 -3.13 4.65 4.54
CA ALA A 48 -2.17 4.86 3.45
C ALA A 48 -2.85 4.97 2.08
N ILE A 49 -3.73 5.97 1.95
CA ILE A 49 -4.59 6.19 0.77
C ILE A 49 -3.80 6.49 -0.52
N GLY A 50 -2.53 6.88 -0.40
CA GLY A 50 -1.66 7.13 -1.54
C GLY A 50 -2.23 8.17 -2.50
N THR A 51 -2.22 7.85 -3.80
CA THR A 51 -2.80 8.69 -4.86
C THR A 51 -4.32 8.54 -5.01
N GLY A 52 -4.97 7.78 -4.11
CA GLY A 52 -6.42 7.60 -4.09
C GLY A 52 -6.96 6.53 -5.03
N ARG A 53 -6.14 5.55 -5.44
CA ARG A 53 -6.52 4.47 -6.39
C ARG A 53 -7.83 3.77 -6.01
N VAL A 54 -8.09 3.56 -4.72
CA VAL A 54 -9.32 2.95 -4.21
C VAL A 54 -10.26 4.00 -3.61
N GLY A 55 -9.75 4.88 -2.74
CA GLY A 55 -10.58 5.87 -2.05
C GLY A 55 -11.37 6.82 -2.95
N VAL A 56 -10.77 7.28 -4.06
CA VAL A 56 -11.46 8.18 -5.02
C VAL A 56 -12.65 7.48 -5.68
N PRO A 57 -12.49 6.34 -6.37
CA PRO A 57 -13.64 5.67 -6.99
C PRO A 57 -14.62 5.08 -5.97
N LEU A 58 -14.19 4.75 -4.75
CA LEU A 58 -15.11 4.34 -3.68
C LEU A 58 -15.98 5.51 -3.22
N ARG A 59 -15.40 6.72 -3.16
CA ARG A 59 -16.13 7.96 -2.88
C ARG A 59 -17.13 8.30 -3.98
N GLU A 60 -16.75 8.13 -5.24
CA GLU A 60 -17.63 8.31 -6.41
C GLU A 60 -18.83 7.35 -6.41
N ARG A 61 -18.70 6.18 -5.80
CA ARG A 61 -19.79 5.22 -5.58
C ARG A 61 -20.73 5.59 -4.42
N GLY A 62 -20.50 6.73 -3.77
CA GLY A 62 -21.36 7.26 -2.72
C GLY A 62 -20.93 6.90 -1.30
N VAL A 63 -19.88 6.09 -1.12
CA VAL A 63 -19.35 5.78 0.23
C VAL A 63 -18.61 7.01 0.76
N PRO A 64 -18.90 7.53 1.96
CA PRO A 64 -18.09 8.58 2.56
C PRO A 64 -16.72 8.03 2.97
N VAL A 65 -15.66 8.52 2.33
CA VAL A 65 -14.28 8.07 2.56
C VAL A 65 -13.47 9.19 3.22
N VAL A 66 -12.65 8.82 4.20
CA VAL A 66 -11.55 9.62 4.74
C VAL A 66 -10.26 8.84 4.55
N GLY A 67 -9.14 9.51 4.29
CA GLY A 67 -7.82 8.88 4.15
C GLY A 67 -6.84 9.31 5.24
N ILE A 68 -5.88 8.43 5.55
CA ILE A 68 -4.60 8.79 6.18
C ILE A 68 -3.51 8.52 5.15
N GLU A 69 -2.59 9.45 4.96
CA GLU A 69 -1.42 9.25 4.08
C GLU A 69 -0.16 9.81 4.72
N LEU A 70 0.94 9.06 4.67
CA LEU A 70 2.19 9.51 5.26
C LEU A 70 2.97 10.44 4.30
N SER A 71 2.90 10.19 2.99
CA SER A 71 3.60 10.95 1.97
C SER A 71 2.78 12.14 1.47
N GLU A 72 3.25 13.35 1.77
CA GLU A 72 2.69 14.58 1.20
C GLU A 72 2.72 14.59 -0.33
N HIS A 73 3.69 13.90 -0.96
CA HIS A 73 3.77 13.81 -2.41
C HIS A 73 2.66 12.93 -3.01
N MET A 74 2.38 11.79 -2.40
CA MET A 74 1.28 10.92 -2.83
C MET A 74 -0.06 11.62 -2.64
N ALA A 75 -0.26 12.27 -1.49
CA ALA A 75 -1.45 13.06 -1.21
C ALA A 75 -1.60 14.25 -2.19
N ALA A 76 -0.52 14.88 -2.62
CA ALA A 76 -0.57 15.95 -3.62
C ALA A 76 -1.08 15.45 -4.99
N VAL A 77 -0.72 14.24 -5.40
CA VAL A 77 -1.26 13.62 -6.62
C VAL A 77 -2.76 13.34 -6.47
N LEU A 78 -3.19 12.82 -5.31
CA LEU A 78 -4.62 12.64 -4.99
C LEU A 78 -5.39 13.97 -5.12
N ARG A 79 -4.82 15.07 -4.64
CA ARG A 79 -5.45 16.41 -4.70
C ARG A 79 -5.60 16.96 -6.13
N GLY A 80 -4.87 16.41 -7.10
CA GLY A 80 -5.09 16.67 -8.52
C GLY A 80 -6.37 16.01 -9.08
N LYS A 81 -6.95 15.05 -8.36
CA LYS A 81 -8.11 14.24 -8.79
C LYS A 81 -9.39 14.59 -8.04
N ILE A 82 -9.27 14.92 -6.75
CA ILE A 82 -10.41 15.18 -5.87
C ILE A 82 -10.07 16.25 -4.83
N ASP A 83 -11.03 17.12 -4.54
CA ASP A 83 -10.87 18.18 -3.55
C ASP A 83 -10.92 17.65 -2.11
N GLU A 84 -10.44 18.48 -1.17
CA GLU A 84 -10.33 18.14 0.25
C GLU A 84 -11.67 18.04 0.96
N ASP A 85 -12.67 18.82 0.54
CA ASP A 85 -14.00 18.78 1.15
C ASP A 85 -14.74 17.49 0.75
N THR A 86 -14.51 16.99 -0.46
CA THR A 86 -15.12 15.76 -0.96
C THR A 86 -14.45 14.51 -0.39
N LEU A 87 -13.12 14.48 -0.30
CA LEU A 87 -12.34 13.38 0.29
C LEU A 87 -11.25 13.94 1.24
N PRO A 88 -11.55 14.05 2.53
CA PRO A 88 -10.59 14.50 3.53
C PRO A 88 -9.43 13.51 3.70
N VAL A 89 -8.20 14.00 3.77
CA VAL A 89 -7.00 13.18 3.99
C VAL A 89 -6.15 13.84 5.05
N VAL A 90 -5.78 13.09 6.09
CA VAL A 90 -4.87 13.56 7.14
C VAL A 90 -3.46 13.04 6.86
N ILE A 91 -2.48 13.94 6.87
CA ILE A 91 -1.07 13.58 6.74
C ILE A 91 -0.59 12.95 8.05
N GLY A 92 -0.15 11.69 8.00
CA GLY A 92 0.26 10.97 9.19
C GLY A 92 0.52 9.47 8.99
N ASP A 93 0.97 8.83 10.07
CA ASP A 93 1.32 7.41 10.09
C ASP A 93 0.06 6.57 10.35
N MET A 94 -0.24 5.61 9.48
CA MET A 94 -1.38 4.71 9.63
C MET A 94 -1.41 3.91 10.93
N ALA A 95 -0.26 3.70 11.58
CA ALA A 95 -0.16 3.00 12.86
C ALA A 95 -0.56 3.87 14.07
N THR A 96 -0.53 5.20 13.96
CA THR A 96 -0.68 6.08 15.13
C THR A 96 -1.60 7.28 14.93
N THR A 97 -1.78 7.75 13.71
CA THR A 97 -2.65 8.90 13.40
C THR A 97 -4.11 8.53 13.59
N VAL A 98 -4.84 9.40 14.31
CA VAL A 98 -6.27 9.26 14.56
C VAL A 98 -7.03 10.38 13.87
N VAL A 99 -8.11 10.02 13.18
CA VAL A 99 -9.03 10.97 12.54
C VAL A 99 -10.37 11.00 13.27
N PRO A 100 -11.05 12.15 13.34
CA PRO A 100 -12.30 12.26 14.08
C PRO A 100 -13.44 11.50 13.42
N GLY A 101 -14.28 10.90 14.27
CA GLY A 101 -15.51 10.20 13.90
C GLY A 101 -15.41 8.69 14.05
N GLU A 102 -16.54 8.04 13.80
CA GLU A 102 -16.70 6.59 13.87
C GLU A 102 -16.88 6.03 12.46
N PHE A 103 -16.29 4.86 12.22
CA PHE A 103 -16.26 4.20 10.91
C PHE A 103 -16.85 2.80 11.01
N THR A 104 -17.55 2.40 9.95
CA THR A 104 -18.05 1.01 9.80
C THR A 104 -17.01 0.14 9.11
N LEU A 105 -16.11 0.77 8.35
CA LEU A 105 -15.04 0.11 7.63
C LEU A 105 -13.75 0.90 7.79
N VAL A 106 -12.69 0.21 8.19
CA VAL A 106 -11.31 0.66 7.98
C VAL A 106 -10.71 -0.32 6.97
N TYR A 107 -9.93 0.16 6.01
CA TYR A 107 -9.25 -0.73 5.07
C TYR A 107 -7.83 -0.28 4.76
N LEU A 108 -6.97 -1.27 4.52
CA LEU A 108 -5.56 -1.11 4.16
C LEU A 108 -5.24 -2.12 3.05
N VAL A 109 -5.25 -1.64 1.81
CA VAL A 109 -5.22 -2.51 0.63
C VAL A 109 -3.88 -2.45 -0.12
N TYR A 110 -3.69 -3.36 -1.07
CA TYR A 110 -2.51 -3.46 -1.92
C TYR A 110 -1.18 -3.66 -1.20
N ASN A 111 -1.14 -4.66 -0.29
CA ASN A 111 0.05 -5.06 0.47
C ASN A 111 0.58 -4.01 1.46
N THR A 112 -0.06 -2.84 1.57
CA THR A 112 0.52 -1.67 2.22
C THR A 112 0.90 -1.87 3.69
N ILE A 113 0.31 -2.85 4.38
CA ILE A 113 0.73 -3.25 5.74
C ILE A 113 2.22 -3.66 5.82
N THR A 114 2.82 -4.15 4.73
CA THR A 114 4.25 -4.52 4.69
C THR A 114 5.20 -3.32 4.71
N ASN A 115 4.68 -2.09 4.64
CA ASN A 115 5.47 -0.89 4.85
C ASN A 115 5.74 -0.62 6.34
N LEU A 116 5.06 -1.34 7.24
CA LEU A 116 5.38 -1.42 8.67
C LEU A 116 6.36 -2.57 8.86
N LEU A 117 7.61 -2.22 9.16
CA LEU A 117 8.77 -3.10 9.06
C LEU A 117 8.97 -3.96 10.31
N THR A 118 8.16 -3.73 11.34
CA THR A 118 8.18 -4.48 12.57
C THR A 118 6.80 -5.02 12.91
N GLN A 119 6.77 -6.17 13.59
CA GLN A 119 5.54 -6.74 14.11
C GLN A 119 4.82 -5.77 15.05
N ASP A 120 5.56 -5.03 15.88
CA ASP A 120 4.98 -4.06 16.81
C ASP A 120 4.25 -2.93 16.09
N GLU A 121 4.82 -2.39 15.02
CA GLU A 121 4.16 -1.39 14.17
C GLU A 121 2.90 -1.96 13.51
N GLN A 122 2.96 -3.18 12.99
CA GLN A 122 1.78 -3.85 12.42
C GLN A 122 0.68 -4.02 13.47
N VAL A 123 1.02 -4.47 14.68
CA VAL A 123 0.08 -4.59 15.80
C VAL A 123 -0.51 -3.23 16.18
N GLU A 124 0.29 -2.17 16.21
CA GLU A 124 -0.23 -0.82 16.44
C GLU A 124 -1.18 -0.36 15.33
N CYS A 125 -0.95 -0.71 14.07
CA CYS A 125 -1.90 -0.46 12.98
C CYS A 125 -3.25 -1.15 13.21
N PHE A 126 -3.26 -2.43 13.63
CA PHE A 126 -4.50 -3.10 14.01
C PHE A 126 -5.20 -2.42 15.19
N ARG A 127 -4.44 -2.00 16.21
CA ARG A 127 -4.98 -1.24 17.35
C ARG A 127 -5.57 0.09 16.90
N ASN A 128 -4.90 0.78 15.99
CA ASN A 128 -5.36 2.06 15.45
C ASN A 128 -6.64 1.88 14.63
N ALA A 129 -6.72 0.88 13.75
CA ALA A 129 -7.95 0.54 13.06
C ALA A 129 -9.10 0.29 14.04
N ALA A 130 -8.85 -0.51 15.09
CA ALA A 130 -9.86 -0.80 16.11
C ALA A 130 -10.35 0.45 16.87
N ARG A 131 -9.50 1.47 17.08
CA ARG A 131 -9.92 2.75 17.71
C ARG A 131 -10.91 3.56 16.87
N HIS A 132 -10.89 3.39 15.54
CA HIS A 132 -11.76 4.10 14.62
C HIS A 132 -13.09 3.38 14.38
N LEU A 133 -13.15 2.07 14.65
CA LEU A 133 -14.29 1.24 14.34
C LEU A 133 -15.39 1.33 15.40
N GLY A 134 -16.61 1.54 14.92
CA GLY A 134 -17.82 1.39 15.72
C GLY A 134 -18.20 -0.07 15.99
N PRO A 135 -19.20 -0.32 16.86
CA PRO A 135 -19.75 -1.65 17.07
C PRO A 135 -20.16 -2.32 15.75
N GLY A 136 -19.65 -3.53 15.49
CA GLY A 136 -19.90 -4.26 14.24
C GLY A 136 -19.06 -3.79 13.04
N GLY A 137 -18.18 -2.81 13.23
CA GLY A 137 -17.24 -2.34 12.24
C GLY A 137 -16.18 -3.38 11.88
N ARG A 138 -15.58 -3.23 10.70
CA ARG A 138 -14.66 -4.21 10.11
C ARG A 138 -13.35 -3.56 9.70
N PHE A 139 -12.25 -4.25 9.96
CA PHE A 139 -10.95 -3.90 9.39
C PHE A 139 -10.60 -4.88 8.27
N VAL A 140 -10.37 -4.38 7.07
CA VAL A 140 -10.04 -5.17 5.87
C VAL A 140 -8.59 -4.92 5.48
N ILE A 141 -7.86 -6.00 5.21
CA ILE A 141 -6.48 -5.94 4.73
C ILE A 141 -6.37 -6.78 3.46
N GLU A 142 -5.70 -6.23 2.45
CA GLU A 142 -5.23 -6.99 1.29
C GLU A 142 -3.72 -7.22 1.43
N LEU A 143 -3.30 -8.47 1.43
CA LEU A 143 -1.91 -8.87 1.58
C LEU A 143 -1.62 -10.11 0.74
N GLY A 144 -0.56 -10.02 -0.05
CA GLY A 144 0.05 -11.14 -0.75
C GLY A 144 0.67 -12.10 0.25
N VAL A 145 0.38 -13.39 0.11
CA VAL A 145 0.99 -14.43 0.93
C VAL A 145 2.32 -14.83 0.28
N PRO A 146 3.47 -14.64 0.96
CA PRO A 146 4.76 -15.02 0.40
C PRO A 146 4.79 -16.50 -0.02
N PRO A 147 5.23 -16.83 -1.24
CA PRO A 147 5.24 -18.20 -1.74
C PRO A 147 6.45 -18.99 -1.19
N LEU A 148 6.59 -19.06 0.15
CA LEU A 148 7.78 -19.64 0.82
C LEU A 148 8.05 -21.11 0.46
N ARG A 149 7.05 -21.82 -0.08
CA ARG A 149 7.23 -23.19 -0.60
C ARG A 149 8.13 -23.25 -1.84
N LEU A 150 8.36 -22.12 -2.51
CA LEU A 150 9.24 -21.98 -3.66
C LEU A 150 10.67 -21.56 -3.27
N LEU A 151 11.00 -21.53 -1.97
CA LEU A 151 12.35 -21.27 -1.44
C LEU A 151 13.01 -22.58 -0.97
N PRO A 152 13.63 -23.36 -1.87
CA PRO A 152 14.42 -24.52 -1.45
C PRO A 152 15.65 -24.08 -0.63
N PRO A 153 16.23 -24.98 0.20
CA PRO A 153 17.41 -24.67 0.99
C PRO A 153 18.55 -24.08 0.14
N GLY A 154 19.07 -22.93 0.58
CA GLY A 154 20.14 -22.20 -0.11
C GLY A 154 19.67 -21.18 -1.15
N GLN A 155 18.37 -21.12 -1.46
CA GLN A 155 17.81 -20.08 -2.31
C GLN A 155 17.27 -18.92 -1.47
N VAL A 156 17.55 -17.69 -1.91
CA VAL A 156 17.15 -16.46 -1.21
C VAL A 156 16.16 -15.61 -1.98
N ALA A 157 15.91 -15.93 -3.26
CA ALA A 157 15.07 -15.14 -4.17
C ALA A 157 14.00 -16.00 -4.85
N VAL A 158 12.79 -15.48 -5.02
CA VAL A 158 11.71 -16.09 -5.82
C VAL A 158 11.29 -15.13 -6.93
N PRO A 159 11.35 -15.52 -8.22
CA PRO A 159 10.79 -14.70 -9.29
C PRO A 159 9.25 -14.68 -9.21
N PHE A 160 8.65 -13.49 -9.33
CA PHE A 160 7.19 -13.32 -9.42
C PHE A 160 6.74 -12.82 -10.80
N ASP A 161 7.63 -12.18 -11.57
CA ASP A 161 7.38 -11.87 -12.98
C ASP A 161 8.64 -12.07 -13.82
N VAL A 162 8.47 -12.69 -14.98
CA VAL A 162 9.51 -12.90 -15.97
C VAL A 162 8.89 -12.67 -17.34
N SER A 163 8.96 -11.43 -17.80
CA SER A 163 8.45 -11.01 -19.12
C SER A 163 9.56 -10.35 -19.95
N GLU A 164 9.30 -10.08 -21.22
CA GLU A 164 10.26 -9.38 -22.09
C GLU A 164 10.59 -7.96 -21.60
N ARG A 165 9.68 -7.35 -20.84
CA ARG A 165 9.75 -5.94 -20.42
C ARG A 165 10.01 -5.76 -18.92
N HIS A 166 9.79 -6.79 -18.11
CA HIS A 166 9.92 -6.70 -16.66
C HIS A 166 10.42 -8.02 -16.05
N LEU A 167 11.37 -7.90 -15.13
CA LEU A 167 11.80 -8.99 -14.26
C LEU A 167 11.58 -8.58 -12.81
N GLY A 168 10.81 -9.38 -12.08
CA GLY A 168 10.46 -9.18 -10.68
C GLY A 168 10.93 -10.34 -9.82
N PHE A 169 11.71 -10.05 -8.77
CA PHE A 169 12.16 -11.04 -7.79
C PHE A 169 11.93 -10.55 -6.37
N ASP A 170 11.46 -11.43 -5.48
CA ASP A 170 11.43 -11.17 -4.05
C ASP A 170 12.57 -11.89 -3.35
N THR A 171 13.34 -11.18 -2.53
CA THR A 171 14.30 -11.79 -1.60
C THR A 171 13.78 -11.76 -0.17
N PHE A 172 14.06 -12.81 0.60
CA PHE A 172 13.46 -13.01 1.92
C PHE A 172 14.50 -13.08 3.04
N ASP A 173 14.25 -12.35 4.14
CA ASP A 173 14.82 -12.60 5.45
C ASP A 173 13.76 -13.31 6.29
N LEU A 174 13.94 -14.62 6.48
CA LEU A 174 12.97 -15.46 7.21
C LEU A 174 13.02 -15.27 8.72
N VAL A 175 14.09 -14.66 9.26
CA VAL A 175 14.24 -14.42 10.70
C VAL A 175 13.51 -13.15 11.07
N GLU A 176 13.81 -12.05 10.37
CA GLU A 176 13.18 -10.75 10.58
C GLU A 176 11.81 -10.63 9.89
N GLN A 177 11.40 -11.66 9.14
CA GLN A 177 10.14 -11.71 8.37
C GLN A 177 10.01 -10.56 7.37
N MET A 178 11.12 -10.24 6.71
CA MET A 178 11.18 -9.16 5.72
C MET A 178 11.24 -9.72 4.30
N LEU A 179 10.61 -9.02 3.38
CA LEU A 179 10.82 -9.23 1.94
C LEU A 179 11.25 -7.93 1.26
N VAL A 180 12.08 -8.09 0.24
CA VAL A 180 12.57 -7.01 -0.59
C VAL A 180 12.25 -7.38 -2.04
N SER A 181 11.38 -6.59 -2.66
CA SER A 181 11.02 -6.76 -4.06
C SER A 181 12.00 -5.99 -4.95
N HIS A 182 12.57 -6.68 -5.93
CA HIS A 182 13.49 -6.15 -6.92
C HIS A 182 12.77 -6.10 -8.26
N HIS A 183 12.66 -4.90 -8.84
CA HIS A 183 12.02 -4.69 -10.13
C HIS A 183 13.02 -4.16 -11.14
N PHE A 184 13.11 -4.84 -12.28
CA PHE A 184 13.93 -4.44 -13.42
C PHE A 184 13.02 -4.25 -14.62
N THR A 185 12.87 -3.01 -15.08
CA THR A 185 12.05 -2.68 -16.24
C THR A 185 12.94 -2.32 -17.42
N ARG A 186 12.65 -2.88 -18.59
CA ARG A 186 13.33 -2.52 -19.82
C ARG A 186 12.63 -1.32 -20.46
N ASP A 187 13.35 -0.21 -20.59
CA ASP A 187 12.88 1.00 -21.24
C ASP A 187 13.24 0.96 -22.74
N GLY A 188 12.25 1.10 -23.62
CA GLY A 188 12.44 1.22 -25.07
C GLY A 188 13.10 0.01 -25.78
N ASP A 189 13.31 0.16 -27.10
CA ASP A 189 13.99 -0.85 -27.94
C ASP A 189 15.53 -0.82 -27.78
N ASP A 190 16.08 0.20 -27.11
CA ASP A 190 17.52 0.43 -26.98
C ASP A 190 18.21 -0.48 -25.94
N GLY A 191 17.43 -1.30 -25.21
CA GLY A 191 17.95 -2.31 -24.29
C GLY A 191 18.34 -1.80 -22.91
N ARG A 192 18.04 -0.54 -22.57
CA ARG A 192 18.33 -0.01 -21.24
C ARG A 192 17.40 -0.61 -20.19
N THR A 193 17.95 -0.96 -19.04
CA THR A 193 17.20 -1.48 -17.90
C THR A 193 17.26 -0.46 -16.77
N THR A 194 16.09 -0.07 -16.26
CA THR A 194 15.97 0.67 -15.02
C THR A 194 15.68 -0.30 -13.89
N ALA A 195 16.47 -0.22 -12.81
CA ALA A 195 16.18 -0.93 -11.57
C ALA A 195 15.43 0.02 -10.66
N ALA A 196 14.25 -0.37 -10.18
CA ALA A 196 13.63 0.33 -9.06
C ALA A 196 14.31 -0.17 -7.78
N THR A 197 14.89 0.76 -7.02
CA THR A 197 15.41 0.48 -5.67
C THR A 197 14.25 0.09 -4.75
N PRO A 198 14.43 -0.79 -3.76
CA PRO A 198 13.31 -1.40 -3.03
C PRO A 198 12.35 -0.39 -2.41
N GLY A 199 11.05 -0.59 -2.65
CA GLY A 199 9.95 0.09 -1.95
C GLY A 199 9.64 -0.51 -0.58
N THR A 200 10.37 -1.55 -0.14
CA THR A 200 10.27 -2.14 1.20
C THR A 200 11.67 -2.24 1.81
N ALA A 201 11.84 -1.76 3.03
CA ALA A 201 13.15 -1.48 3.61
C ALA A 201 13.83 -2.71 4.22
N THR A 202 15.17 -2.70 4.12
CA THR A 202 16.09 -3.45 4.97
C THR A 202 16.48 -2.59 6.20
N PRO A 203 16.40 -3.08 7.45
CA PRO A 203 17.13 -2.50 8.56
C PRO A 203 18.49 -3.21 8.71
N GLY A 204 19.56 -2.52 8.33
CA GLY A 204 20.93 -2.95 8.64
C GLY A 204 21.29 -2.65 10.09
N ARG A 205 21.35 -3.66 10.96
CA ARG A 205 22.01 -3.54 12.27
C ARG A 205 23.49 -3.85 12.09
N ARG A 206 24.36 -2.84 12.20
CA ARG A 206 25.81 -3.07 12.36
C ARG A 206 26.01 -3.74 13.72
N SER A 207 26.39 -5.02 13.72
CA SER A 207 27.02 -5.65 14.87
C SER A 207 28.44 -5.11 14.97
N SER A 208 28.69 -4.30 15.99
CA SER A 208 30.04 -3.96 16.45
C SER A 208 30.67 -5.19 17.12
N THR A 209 31.75 -5.68 16.53
CA THR A 209 32.89 -6.28 17.22
C THR A 209 34.15 -5.74 16.58
#